data_AF-A0A7J6SRN1-F1
#
_entry.id   AF-A0A7J6SRN1-F1
#
_cell.length_a   1.000
_cell.length_b   1.000
_cell.length_c   1.000
_cell.angle_alpha   90.00
_cell.angle_beta   90.00
_cell.angle_gamma   90.00
#
_symmetry.space_group_name_H-M   'P 1'
#
loop_
_entity.id
_entity.type
_entity.pdbx_description
1 polymer ?
#
loop_
_entity_poly.entity_id
_entity_poly.type
_entity_poly.pdbx_seq_one_letter_code
_entity_poly.pdbx_strand_id
1 'polypeptide(L)'
;MANRGNLKVCAMGQSMQGFAKLKYYRDDLFTALAENVREMAKDFNLAQLSTVINAMARSLTHDWEAEEAVCLRLEAILTEMDDSQLPEASNFIAGILTAFFKLEADCHPALEETILRHLPRFMPLLSMTDIVLT
;
A
#
# COMPACT_ATOMS: atom_id res chain seq x y z
N MET A 1 0.01 -24.67 7.67
CA MET A 1 -0.81 -24.66 6.44
C MET A 1 -1.00 -23.22 6.02
N ALA A 2 -0.30 -22.76 4.97
CA ALA A 2 -0.46 -21.41 4.46
C ALA A 2 -1.91 -21.23 3.97
N ASN A 3 -2.64 -20.28 4.57
CA ASN A 3 -4.03 -20.00 4.24
C ASN A 3 -4.11 -19.64 2.74
N ARG A 4 -4.94 -20.36 1.96
CA ARG A 4 -5.03 -20.16 0.49
C ARG A 4 -5.41 -18.72 0.12
N GLY A 5 -6.08 -17.98 1.01
CA GLY A 5 -6.31 -16.54 0.87
C GLY A 5 -5.01 -15.72 0.86
N ASN A 6 -4.09 -15.98 1.79
CA ASN A 6 -2.81 -15.28 1.87
C ASN A 6 -1.93 -15.50 0.64
N LEU A 7 -1.95 -16.72 0.06
CA LEU A 7 -1.21 -17.00 -1.17
C LEU A 7 -1.77 -16.24 -2.39
N LYS A 8 -3.10 -16.04 -2.46
CA LYS A 8 -3.72 -15.25 -3.54
C LYS A 8 -3.36 -13.77 -3.44
N VAL A 9 -3.43 -13.18 -2.25
CA VAL A 9 -3.13 -11.75 -2.03
C VAL A 9 -1.66 -11.43 -2.32
N CYS A 10 -0.73 -12.25 -1.81
CA CYS A 10 0.70 -12.05 -2.07
C CYS A 10 1.02 -12.21 -3.57
N ALA A 11 0.41 -13.20 -4.24
CA ALA A 11 0.60 -13.39 -5.67
C ALA A 11 0.06 -12.21 -6.48
N MET A 12 -1.07 -11.61 -6.09
CA MET A 12 -1.63 -10.44 -6.77
C MET A 12 -0.75 -9.20 -6.63
N GLY A 13 -0.36 -8.82 -5.41
CA GLY A 13 0.49 -7.66 -5.19
C GLY A 13 1.85 -7.81 -5.89
N GLN A 14 2.44 -9.02 -5.85
CA GLN A 14 3.67 -9.33 -6.57
C GLN A 14 3.48 -9.32 -8.10
N SER A 15 2.33 -9.78 -8.61
CA SER A 15 2.01 -9.74 -10.04
C SER A 15 1.85 -8.30 -10.52
N MET A 16 1.08 -7.47 -9.81
CA MET A 16 0.93 -6.04 -10.11
C MET A 16 2.30 -5.35 -10.11
N GLN A 17 3.13 -5.62 -9.08
CA GLN A 17 4.48 -5.06 -9.01
C GLN A 17 5.36 -5.54 -10.18
N GLY A 18 5.25 -6.81 -10.57
CA GLY A 18 5.97 -7.39 -11.71
C GLY A 18 5.59 -6.71 -13.02
N PHE A 19 4.30 -6.56 -13.30
CA PHE A 19 3.80 -5.89 -14.51
C PHE A 19 4.20 -4.42 -14.58
N ALA A 20 4.06 -3.69 -13.46
CA ALA A 20 4.51 -2.30 -13.35
C ALA A 20 6.03 -2.16 -13.58
N LYS A 21 6.85 -3.06 -13.03
CA LYS A 21 8.31 -3.06 -13.27
C LYS A 21 8.66 -3.35 -14.73
N LEU A 22 7.91 -4.21 -15.40
CA LEU A 22 8.10 -4.56 -16.80
C LEU A 22 7.52 -3.53 -17.78
N LYS A 23 6.87 -2.46 -17.28
CA LYS A 23 6.10 -1.50 -18.09
C LYS A 23 5.10 -2.21 -19.02
N TYR A 24 4.61 -3.37 -18.59
CA TYR A 24 3.67 -4.17 -19.36
C TYR A 24 2.27 -3.87 -18.83
N TYR A 25 1.55 -3.02 -19.55
CA TYR A 25 0.21 -2.57 -19.19
C TYR A 25 -0.79 -3.21 -20.13
N ARG A 26 -1.65 -4.05 -19.55
CA ARG A 26 -2.77 -4.65 -20.26
C ARG A 26 -4.02 -4.33 -19.43
N ASP A 27 -4.87 -3.49 -19.98
CA ASP A 27 -5.94 -2.85 -19.22
C ASP A 27 -6.89 -3.85 -18.57
N ASP A 28 -7.29 -4.90 -19.30
CA ASP A 28 -8.09 -6.04 -18.80
C ASP A 28 -7.46 -6.73 -17.59
N LEU A 29 -6.14 -6.90 -17.59
CA LEU A 29 -5.42 -7.53 -16.48
C LEU A 29 -5.36 -6.62 -15.26
N PHE A 30 -5.13 -5.33 -15.46
CA PHE A 30 -5.12 -4.35 -14.37
C PHE A 30 -6.51 -4.14 -13.77
N THR A 31 -7.56 -4.07 -14.60
CA THR A 31 -8.96 -4.02 -14.14
C THR A 31 -9.31 -5.24 -13.30
N ALA A 32 -9.00 -6.45 -13.77
CA ALA A 32 -9.25 -7.67 -13.00
C ALA A 32 -8.48 -7.70 -11.68
N LEU A 33 -7.23 -7.22 -11.65
CA LEU A 33 -6.44 -7.13 -10.42
C LEU A 33 -7.05 -6.12 -9.44
N ALA A 34 -7.49 -4.96 -9.93
CA ALA A 34 -8.11 -3.92 -9.12
C ALA A 34 -9.47 -4.36 -8.53
N GLU A 35 -10.30 -5.06 -9.30
CA GLU A 35 -11.53 -5.71 -8.83
C GLU A 35 -11.25 -6.66 -7.65
N ASN A 36 -10.28 -7.55 -7.80
CA ASN A 36 -9.92 -8.47 -6.73
C ASN A 36 -9.34 -7.74 -5.50
N VAL A 37 -8.60 -6.64 -5.70
CA VAL A 37 -8.14 -5.81 -4.58
C VAL A 37 -9.33 -5.22 -3.83
N ARG A 38 -10.33 -4.67 -4.52
CA ARG A 38 -11.55 -4.13 -3.89
C ARG A 38 -12.25 -5.17 -3.03
N GLU A 39 -12.45 -6.37 -3.56
CA GLU A 39 -13.17 -7.45 -2.84
C GLU A 39 -12.41 -7.96 -1.61
N MET A 40 -11.08 -8.00 -1.69
CA MET A 40 -10.23 -8.65 -0.69
C MET A 40 -9.50 -7.69 0.25
N ALA A 41 -9.53 -6.38 0.02
CA ALA A 41 -8.75 -5.39 0.77
C ALA A 41 -8.95 -5.54 2.29
N LYS A 42 -10.17 -5.82 2.74
CA LYS A 42 -10.51 -6.03 4.16
C LYS A 42 -9.68 -7.13 4.84
N ASP A 43 -9.21 -8.12 4.08
CA ASP A 43 -8.46 -9.28 4.58
C ASP A 43 -6.94 -9.06 4.54
N PHE A 44 -6.48 -7.94 3.97
CA PHE A 44 -5.05 -7.69 3.82
C PHE A 44 -4.43 -7.34 5.18
N ASN A 45 -3.18 -7.80 5.35
CA ASN A 45 -2.30 -7.31 6.41
C ASN A 45 -1.43 -6.14 5.90
N LEU A 46 -0.68 -5.52 6.81
CA LEU A 46 0.10 -4.32 6.51
C LEU A 46 1.16 -4.53 5.41
N ALA A 47 1.84 -5.68 5.40
CA ALA A 47 2.83 -6.01 4.38
C ALA A 47 2.20 -6.19 2.99
N GLN A 48 1.03 -6.81 2.92
CA GLN A 48 0.26 -6.98 1.70
C GLN A 48 -0.24 -5.63 1.17
N LEU A 49 -0.77 -4.76 2.05
CA LEU A 49 -1.19 -3.40 1.69
C LEU A 49 -0.01 -2.59 1.12
N SER A 50 1.14 -2.59 1.80
CA SER A 50 2.33 -1.89 1.32
C SER A 50 2.75 -2.34 -0.08
N THR A 51 2.64 -3.64 -0.37
CA THR A 51 2.94 -4.18 -1.70
C THR A 51 1.93 -3.70 -2.74
N VAL A 52 0.63 -3.74 -2.43
CA VAL A 52 -0.44 -3.31 -3.34
C VAL A 52 -0.37 -1.81 -3.62
N ILE A 53 -0.19 -0.99 -2.58
CA ILE A 53 -0.03 0.47 -2.69
C ILE A 53 1.17 0.81 -3.57
N ASN A 54 2.33 0.18 -3.36
CA ASN A 54 3.51 0.40 -4.19
C ASN A 54 3.26 -0.03 -5.65
N ALA A 55 2.52 -1.11 -5.87
CA ALA A 55 2.18 -1.53 -7.22
C ALA A 55 1.21 -0.54 -7.92
N MET A 56 0.22 -0.02 -7.20
CA MET A 56 -0.71 1.01 -7.68
C MET A 56 0.01 2.32 -8.01
N ALA A 57 0.89 2.80 -7.12
CA ALA A 57 1.69 4.01 -7.36
C ALA A 57 2.60 3.92 -8.60
N ARG A 58 2.97 2.70 -9.02
CA ARG A 58 3.76 2.44 -10.23
C ARG A 58 2.91 2.11 -11.46
N SER A 59 1.60 1.96 -11.30
CA SER A 59 0.71 1.68 -12.41
C SER A 59 0.39 2.97 -13.17
N LEU A 60 0.16 2.88 -14.48
CA LEU A 60 -0.26 4.03 -15.30
C LEU A 60 -1.79 4.22 -15.29
N THR A 61 -2.50 3.47 -14.47
CA THR A 61 -3.97 3.40 -14.44
C THR A 61 -4.46 3.48 -13.00
N HIS A 62 -5.24 4.52 -12.69
CA HIS A 62 -5.84 4.67 -11.36
C HIS A 62 -7.20 3.97 -11.28
N ASP A 63 -7.37 3.10 -10.29
CA ASP A 63 -8.67 2.59 -9.86
C ASP A 63 -8.94 3.15 -8.46
N TRP A 64 -9.65 4.28 -8.43
CA TRP A 64 -9.93 5.05 -7.22
C TRP A 64 -10.67 4.23 -6.16
N GLU A 65 -11.57 3.34 -6.59
CA GLU A 65 -12.31 2.48 -5.66
C GLU A 65 -11.40 1.41 -5.03
N ALA A 66 -10.46 0.85 -5.79
CA ALA A 66 -9.46 -0.07 -5.26
C ALA A 66 -8.49 0.63 -4.31
N GLU A 67 -8.07 1.85 -4.64
CA GLU A 67 -7.25 2.68 -3.78
C GLU A 67 -7.99 3.03 -2.47
N GLU A 68 -9.26 3.44 -2.55
CA GLU A 68 -10.09 3.73 -1.38
C GLU A 68 -10.24 2.51 -0.46
N ALA A 69 -10.53 1.33 -1.01
CA ALA A 69 -10.65 0.10 -0.23
C ALA A 69 -9.36 -0.24 0.54
N VAL A 70 -8.21 -0.02 -0.10
CA VAL A 70 -6.88 -0.19 0.51
C VAL A 70 -6.64 0.87 1.60
N CYS A 71 -7.05 2.12 1.39
CA CYS A 71 -6.95 3.19 2.39
C CYS A 71 -7.78 2.89 3.63
N LEU A 72 -9.04 2.48 3.45
CA LEU A 72 -9.95 2.14 4.56
C LEU A 72 -9.38 0.98 5.39
N ARG A 73 -8.81 -0.03 4.71
CA ARG A 73 -8.15 -1.12 5.43
C ARG A 73 -6.93 -0.64 6.20
N LEU A 74 -6.08 0.18 5.56
CA LEU A 74 -4.88 0.72 6.22
C LEU A 74 -5.27 1.51 7.46
N GLU A 75 -6.26 2.40 7.38
CA GLU A 75 -6.77 3.17 8.52
C GLU A 75 -7.24 2.26 9.65
N ALA A 76 -7.99 1.20 9.34
CA ALA A 76 -8.44 0.24 10.35
C ALA A 76 -7.25 -0.44 11.05
N ILE A 77 -6.24 -0.89 10.30
CA ILE A 77 -5.03 -1.48 10.89
C ILE A 77 -4.31 -0.48 11.79
N LEU A 78 -4.03 0.73 11.29
CA LEU A 78 -3.28 1.73 12.03
C LEU A 78 -4.02 2.17 13.30
N THR A 79 -5.35 2.23 13.26
CA THR A 79 -6.20 2.56 14.42
C THR A 79 -6.21 1.47 15.48
N GLU A 80 -6.28 0.20 15.07
CA GLU A 80 -6.32 -0.96 15.98
C GLU A 80 -4.93 -1.35 16.52
N MET A 81 -3.87 -0.91 15.84
CA MET A 81 -2.49 -1.27 16.15
C MET A 81 -2.01 -0.69 17.49
N ASP A 82 -1.39 -1.55 18.30
CA ASP A 82 -0.76 -1.17 19.55
C ASP A 82 0.67 -0.63 19.36
N ASP A 83 1.17 0.08 20.36
CA ASP A 83 2.47 0.76 20.26
C ASP A 83 3.66 -0.20 20.13
N SER A 84 3.52 -1.47 20.51
CA SER A 84 4.57 -2.49 20.36
C SER A 84 4.76 -2.94 18.90
N GLN A 85 3.74 -2.75 18.06
CA GLN A 85 3.77 -3.08 16.64
C GLN A 85 4.27 -1.92 15.76
N LEU A 86 4.41 -0.71 16.34
CA LEU A 86 4.82 0.49 15.60
C LEU A 86 6.17 0.35 14.88
N PRO A 87 7.23 -0.28 15.44
CA PRO A 87 8.51 -0.39 14.73
C PRO A 87 8.41 -1.16 13.40
N GLU A 88 7.56 -2.20 13.35
CA GLU A 88 7.33 -2.95 12.12
C GLU A 88 6.55 -2.09 11.12
N ALA A 89 5.54 -1.37 11.60
CA ALA A 89 4.70 -0.47 10.81
C ALA A 89 5.44 0.74 10.23
N SER A 90 6.43 1.29 10.95
CA SER A 90 7.26 2.42 10.48
C SER A 90 7.94 2.13 9.15
N ASN A 91 8.49 0.93 8.96
CA ASN A 91 9.14 0.53 7.71
C ASN A 91 8.14 0.48 6.54
N PHE A 92 6.90 0.06 6.82
CA PHE A 92 5.86 0.03 5.80
C PHE A 92 5.37 1.42 5.41
N ILE A 93 5.18 2.32 6.38
CA ILE A 93 4.83 3.73 6.14
C ILE A 93 5.93 4.40 5.31
N ALA A 94 7.20 4.20 5.66
CA ALA A 94 8.33 4.73 4.89
C ALA A 94 8.34 4.21 3.44
N GLY A 95 8.06 2.92 3.24
CA GLY A 95 7.94 2.32 1.91
C GLY A 95 6.79 2.90 1.07
N ILE A 96 5.65 3.18 1.71
CA ILE A 96 4.50 3.83 1.07
C ILE A 96 4.86 5.26 0.66
N LEU A 97 5.38 6.07 1.59
CA LEU A 97 5.81 7.44 1.31
C LEU A 97 6.83 7.49 0.18
N THR A 98 7.83 6.60 0.21
CA THR A 98 8.85 6.51 -0.84
C THR A 98 8.24 6.22 -2.21
N ALA A 99 7.21 5.36 -2.29
CA ALA A 99 6.56 5.04 -3.55
C ALA A 99 5.89 6.28 -4.16
N PHE A 100 5.13 7.05 -3.38
CA PHE A 100 4.46 8.25 -3.89
C PHE A 100 5.44 9.38 -4.20
N PHE A 101 6.38 9.68 -3.30
CA PHE A 101 7.36 10.75 -3.53
C PHE A 101 8.27 10.47 -4.73
N LYS A 102 8.81 9.25 -4.85
CA LYS A 102 9.78 8.92 -5.91
C LYS A 102 9.14 8.84 -7.29
N LEU A 103 7.85 8.52 -7.36
CA LEU A 103 7.16 8.31 -8.62
C LEU A 103 6.42 9.57 -9.11
N GLU A 104 6.42 10.64 -8.32
CA GLU A 104 5.58 11.84 -8.55
C GLU A 104 4.12 11.43 -8.84
N ALA A 105 3.69 10.31 -8.26
CA ALA A 105 2.40 9.71 -8.57
C ALA A 105 1.31 10.43 -7.79
N ASP A 106 0.19 10.70 -8.46
CA ASP A 106 -1.01 11.19 -7.79
C ASP A 106 -1.42 10.16 -6.72
N CYS A 107 -1.42 10.61 -5.48
CA CYS A 107 -1.84 9.82 -4.34
C CYS A 107 -3.34 10.04 -4.12
N HIS A 108 -4.08 8.98 -3.80
CA HIS A 108 -5.46 9.15 -3.35
C HIS A 108 -5.49 10.07 -2.12
N PRO A 109 -6.32 11.14 -2.08
CA PRO A 109 -6.35 12.06 -0.94
C PRO A 109 -6.60 11.37 0.41
N ALA A 110 -7.45 10.34 0.42
CA ALA A 110 -7.70 9.52 1.61
C ALA A 110 -6.45 8.80 2.14
N LEU A 111 -5.52 8.42 1.27
CA LEU A 111 -4.26 7.79 1.68
C LEU A 111 -3.33 8.80 2.34
N GLU A 112 -3.19 9.98 1.73
CA GLU A 112 -2.43 11.09 2.31
C GLU A 112 -2.98 11.48 3.68
N GLU A 113 -4.31 11.65 3.78
CA GLU A 113 -4.96 11.98 5.05
C GLU A 113 -4.74 10.92 6.12
N THR A 114 -4.88 9.64 5.76
CA THR A 114 -4.61 8.48 6.63
C THR A 114 -3.18 8.53 7.15
N ILE A 115 -2.20 8.70 6.26
CA ILE A 115 -0.78 8.74 6.65
C ILE A 115 -0.50 9.92 7.56
N LEU A 116 -0.97 11.12 7.21
CA LEU A 116 -0.76 12.34 8.01
C LEU A 116 -1.37 12.23 9.41
N ARG A 117 -2.55 11.61 9.53
CA ARG A 117 -3.24 11.40 10.81
C ARG A 117 -2.43 10.53 11.77
N HIS A 118 -1.78 9.48 11.25
CA HIS A 118 -0.99 8.56 12.07
C HIS A 118 0.50 8.89 12.13
N LEU A 119 1.01 9.77 11.26
CA LEU A 119 2.41 10.16 11.18
C LEU A 119 3.02 10.53 12.55
N PRO A 120 2.36 11.30 13.44
CA PRO A 120 2.92 11.62 14.76
C PRO A 120 3.26 10.40 15.62
N ARG A 121 2.54 9.28 15.46
CA ARG A 121 2.81 8.02 16.18
C ARG A 121 4.09 7.34 15.69
N PHE A 122 4.43 7.53 14.41
CA PHE A 122 5.61 6.93 13.78
C PHE A 122 6.84 7.85 13.80
N MET A 123 6.66 9.16 13.98
CA MET A 123 7.73 10.15 14.04
C MET A 123 8.90 9.80 14.97
N PRO A 124 8.70 9.22 16.18
CA PRO A 124 9.81 8.82 17.05
C PRO A 124 10.66 7.66 16.51
N LEU A 125 10.12 6.90 15.55
CA LEU A 125 10.70 5.68 14.99
C LEU A 125 11.27 5.88 13.58
N LEU A 126 10.81 6.90 12.87
CA LEU A 126 11.40 7.31 11.60
C LEU A 126 12.76 7.94 11.90
N SER A 127 13.85 7.25 11.57
CA SER A 127 15.17 7.84 11.72
C SER A 127 15.28 9.08 10.82
N MET A 128 15.99 10.13 11.25
CA MET A 128 16.23 11.32 10.40
C MET A 128 16.90 10.99 9.04
N THR A 129 17.40 9.77 8.87
CA THR A 129 17.97 9.24 7.62
C THR A 129 16.94 8.66 6.65
N ASP A 130 15.71 8.35 7.08
CA ASP A 130 14.69 7.72 6.22
C ASP A 130 13.75 8.74 5.56
N ILE A 131 13.66 9.95 6.12
CA ILE A 131 12.93 11.09 5.53
C ILE A 131 13.95 12.00 4.85
N VAL A 132 14.72 11.47 3.90
CA VAL A 132 15.43 12.35 2.96
C VAL A 132 14.41 12.78 1.91
N LEU A 133 13.70 13.87 2.24
CA LEU A 133 13.03 14.73 1.27
C LEU A 133 14.13 15.40 0.44
N THR A 134 14.62 14.72 -0.60
CA THR A 134 15.43 15.34 -1.66
C THR A 134 14.91 14.95 -3.03
#